data_AF-A0A933CIV0-F1
#
_entry.id   AF-A0A933CIV0-F1
#
_cell.length_a   1.000
_cell.length_b   1.000
_cell.length_c   1.000
_cell.angle_alpha   90.00
_cell.angle_beta   90.00
_cell.angle_gamma   90.00
#
_symmetry.space_group_name_H-M   'P 1'
#
loop_
_entity.id
_entity.type
_entity.pdbx_description
1 polymer ?
#
loop_
_entity_poly.entity_id
_entity_poly.type
_entity_poly.pdbx_seq_one_letter_code
_entity_poly.pdbx_strand_id
1 'polypeptide(L)'
;MGDELTDSLGHSEDLKYQELAVKLADELVEQAPAEQRALLEFSATQAHGHRDVIGRVGRPPHHNEILGRESTPEELEYLATGRLVHTRPIPQR
;
A
#
# COMPACT_ATOMS: atom_id res chain seq x y z
N MET A 1 10.49 16.85 -15.80
CA MET A 1 9.04 16.66 -15.98
C MET A 1 8.78 15.19 -16.25
N GLY A 2 8.85 14.40 -15.19
CA GLY A 2 8.70 12.96 -15.24
C GLY A 2 8.78 12.48 -13.79
N ASP A 3 7.83 11.62 -13.43
CA ASP A 3 7.78 10.88 -12.16
C ASP A 3 7.10 11.52 -10.93
N GLU A 4 6.01 12.26 -11.12
CA GLU A 4 5.11 12.65 -10.02
C GLU A 4 3.79 11.84 -10.00
N LEU A 5 3.56 10.95 -10.98
CA LEU A 5 2.30 10.22 -11.14
C LEU A 5 2.34 8.78 -10.61
N THR A 6 3.51 8.16 -10.53
CA THR A 6 3.68 6.80 -9.98
C THR A 6 3.63 6.80 -8.46
N ASP A 7 4.13 7.86 -7.82
CA ASP A 7 4.13 8.04 -6.35
C ASP A 7 2.74 8.44 -5.79
N SER A 8 1.79 8.85 -6.65
CA SER A 8 0.48 9.37 -6.22
C SER A 8 -0.67 8.35 -6.24
N LEU A 9 -0.52 7.17 -6.87
CA LEU A 9 -1.59 6.18 -6.93
C LEU A 9 -1.67 5.33 -5.65
N GLY A 10 -0.52 4.85 -5.15
CA GLY A 10 -0.45 4.01 -3.95
C GLY A 10 -0.79 4.73 -2.65
N HIS A 11 -0.72 6.07 -2.63
CA HIS A 11 -1.04 6.90 -1.47
C HIS A 11 -2.45 7.50 -1.51
N SER A 12 -3.24 7.21 -2.56
CA SER A 12 -4.62 7.69 -2.66
C SER A 12 -5.55 6.94 -1.71
N GLU A 13 -6.47 7.64 -1.03
CA GLU A 13 -7.53 7.01 -0.21
C GLU A 13 -8.69 6.44 -1.08
N ASP A 14 -8.64 6.55 -2.41
CA ASP A 14 -9.66 5.99 -3.32
C ASP A 14 -9.28 4.58 -3.79
N LEU A 15 -10.18 3.64 -3.54
CA LEU A 15 -10.03 2.22 -3.86
C LEU A 15 -9.72 1.97 -5.35
N LYS A 16 -10.26 2.76 -6.27
CA LYS A 16 -10.02 2.57 -7.71
C LYS A 16 -8.55 2.77 -8.07
N TYR A 17 -7.89 3.73 -7.43
CA TYR A 17 -6.47 3.96 -7.66
C TYR A 17 -5.60 2.90 -6.98
N GLN A 18 -6.06 2.34 -5.86
CA GLN A 18 -5.40 1.20 -5.23
C GLN A 18 -5.49 -0.07 -6.08
N GLU A 19 -6.64 -0.34 -6.69
CA GLU A 19 -6.82 -1.45 -7.64
C GLU A 19 -5.92 -1.28 -8.88
N LEU A 20 -5.80 -0.05 -9.40
CA LEU A 20 -4.87 0.25 -10.49
C LEU A 20 -3.41 0.07 -10.06
N ALA A 21 -3.04 0.51 -8.86
CA ALA A 21 -1.69 0.35 -8.33
C ALA A 21 -1.31 -1.13 -8.17
N VAL A 22 -2.24 -1.96 -7.68
CA VAL A 22 -2.08 -3.42 -7.61
C VAL A 22 -1.84 -4.00 -9.00
N LYS A 23 -2.71 -3.67 -9.97
CA LYS A 23 -2.58 -4.16 -11.34
C LYS A 23 -1.22 -3.83 -11.94
N LEU A 24 -0.78 -2.56 -11.84
CA LEU A 24 0.50 -2.11 -12.39
C LEU A 24 1.68 -2.78 -11.67
N ALA A 25 1.60 -2.97 -10.36
CA ALA A 25 2.65 -3.64 -9.61
C ALA A 25 2.80 -5.12 -10.02
N ASP A 26 1.68 -5.83 -10.18
CA ASP A 26 1.68 -7.22 -10.65
C ASP A 26 2.26 -7.32 -12.07
N GLU A 27 1.86 -6.43 -12.99
CA GLU A 27 2.41 -6.35 -14.36
C GLU A 27 3.94 -6.09 -14.37
N LEU A 28 4.45 -5.30 -13.42
CA LEU A 28 5.89 -5.05 -13.27
C LEU A 28 6.64 -6.29 -12.75
N VAL A 29 6.05 -7.07 -11.85
CA VAL A 29 6.64 -8.34 -11.38
C VAL A 29 6.78 -9.33 -12.53
N GLU A 30 5.75 -9.44 -13.37
CA GLU A 30 5.77 -10.35 -14.52
C GLU A 30 6.91 -10.01 -15.51
N GLN A 31 7.17 -8.73 -15.70
CA GLN A 31 8.21 -8.20 -16.58
C GLN A 31 9.60 -8.09 -15.92
N ALA A 32 9.71 -8.43 -14.64
CA ALA A 32 10.91 -8.20 -13.84
C ALA A 32 12.10 -9.06 -14.29
N PRO A 33 13.29 -8.45 -14.52
CA PRO A 33 14.55 -9.17 -14.53
C PRO A 33 14.78 -9.90 -13.21
N ALA A 34 15.47 -11.05 -13.25
CA ALA A 34 15.69 -11.89 -12.06
C ALA A 34 16.33 -11.13 -10.89
N GLU A 35 17.25 -10.21 -11.18
CA GLU A 35 17.95 -9.36 -10.20
C GLU A 35 17.05 -8.36 -9.46
N GLN A 36 15.91 -7.97 -10.05
CA GLN A 36 14.97 -7.00 -9.50
C GLN A 36 13.68 -7.65 -8.98
N ARG A 37 13.43 -8.92 -9.34
CA ARG A 37 12.19 -9.63 -9.05
C ARG A 37 11.82 -9.59 -7.57
N ALA A 38 12.75 -9.88 -6.67
CA ALA A 38 12.47 -9.87 -5.23
C ALA A 38 12.00 -8.50 -4.71
N LEU A 39 12.60 -7.41 -5.21
CA LEU A 39 12.19 -6.05 -4.83
C LEU A 39 10.82 -5.68 -5.42
N LEU A 40 10.55 -6.07 -6.67
CA LEU A 40 9.27 -5.81 -7.32
C LEU A 40 8.14 -6.64 -6.72
N GLU A 41 8.39 -7.91 -6.36
CA GLU A 41 7.44 -8.76 -5.62
C GLU A 41 7.12 -8.13 -4.26
N PHE A 42 8.13 -7.64 -3.54
CA PHE A 42 7.90 -6.89 -2.31
C PHE A 42 7.04 -5.65 -2.56
N SER A 43 7.35 -4.84 -3.58
CA SER A 43 6.53 -3.68 -3.95
C SER A 43 5.07 -4.05 -4.24
N ALA A 44 4.84 -5.15 -4.97
CA ALA A 44 3.49 -5.66 -5.22
C ALA A 44 2.78 -6.04 -3.91
N THR A 45 3.46 -6.74 -2.99
CA THR A 45 2.86 -7.07 -1.68
C THR A 45 2.43 -5.81 -0.92
N GLN A 46 3.19 -4.71 -1.03
CA GLN A 46 2.82 -3.41 -0.44
C GLN A 46 1.55 -2.85 -1.08
N ALA A 47 1.46 -2.84 -2.41
CA ALA A 47 0.29 -2.36 -3.15
C ALA A 47 -0.98 -3.14 -2.76
N HIS A 48 -0.90 -4.48 -2.72
CA HIS A 48 -2.00 -5.34 -2.24
C HIS A 48 -2.41 -4.99 -0.80
N GLY A 49 -1.41 -4.79 0.06
CA GLY A 49 -1.64 -4.36 1.45
C GLY A 49 -2.40 -3.03 1.55
N HIS A 50 -1.99 -2.01 0.80
CA HIS A 50 -2.67 -0.71 0.80
C HIS A 50 -4.11 -0.83 0.28
N ARG A 51 -4.31 -1.55 -0.83
CA ARG A 51 -5.64 -1.83 -1.38
C ARG A 51 -6.56 -2.49 -0.35
N ASP A 52 -6.06 -3.46 0.41
CA ASP A 52 -6.86 -4.16 1.41
C ASP A 52 -7.23 -3.26 2.60
N VAL A 53 -6.32 -2.38 3.03
CA VAL A 53 -6.62 -1.40 4.08
C VAL A 53 -7.69 -0.42 3.61
N ILE A 54 -7.53 0.16 2.43
CA ILE A 54 -8.51 1.10 1.87
C ILE A 54 -9.85 0.40 1.61
N GLY A 55 -9.82 -0.85 1.12
CA GLY A 55 -11.03 -1.64 0.89
C GLY A 55 -11.78 -2.02 2.18
N ARG A 56 -11.06 -2.14 3.32
CA ARG A 56 -11.65 -2.46 4.62
C ARG A 56 -12.14 -1.22 5.37
N VAL A 57 -11.25 -0.25 5.58
CA VAL A 57 -11.49 0.89 6.47
C VAL A 57 -11.53 2.25 5.74
N GLY A 58 -11.42 2.27 4.41
CA GLY A 58 -11.60 3.45 3.57
C GLY A 58 -10.41 4.42 3.50
N ARG A 59 -9.50 4.38 4.47
CA ARG A 59 -8.33 5.29 4.57
C ARG A 59 -7.22 4.67 5.42
N PRO A 60 -5.97 5.17 5.41
CA PRO A 60 -4.90 4.67 6.28
C PRO A 60 -5.09 5.17 7.73
N PRO A 61 -5.52 4.31 8.68
CA PRO A 61 -5.92 4.79 10.01
C PRO A 61 -4.74 5.24 10.88
N HIS A 62 -3.51 4.84 10.55
CA HIS A 62 -2.30 5.31 11.24
C HIS A 62 -2.01 6.80 11.01
N HIS A 63 -2.65 7.42 10.01
CA HIS A 63 -2.56 8.87 9.79
C HIS A 63 -3.58 9.66 10.63
N ASN A 64 -4.56 8.99 11.25
CA ASN A 64 -5.68 9.68 11.89
C ASN A 64 -5.22 10.66 12.98
N GLU A 65 -4.32 10.24 13.87
CA GLU A 65 -3.79 11.08 14.95
C GLU A 65 -3.09 12.34 14.41
N ILE A 66 -2.20 12.17 13.43
CA ILE A 66 -1.43 13.25 12.81
C ILE A 66 -2.36 14.24 12.07
N LEU A 67 -3.46 13.74 11.48
CA LEU A 67 -4.45 14.53 10.76
C LEU A 67 -5.58 15.06 11.66
N GLY A 68 -5.55 14.80 12.98
CA GLY A 68 -6.59 15.22 13.93
C GLY A 68 -7.96 14.54 13.69
N ARG A 69 -7.98 13.36 13.08
CA ARG A 69 -9.18 12.57 12.81
C ARG A 69 -9.44 11.59 13.95
N GLU A 70 -10.69 11.42 14.36
CA GLU A 70 -11.07 10.32 15.24
C GLU A 70 -11.09 9.00 14.47
N SER A 71 -10.58 7.94 15.12
CA SER A 71 -10.60 6.59 14.56
C SER A 71 -11.92 5.90 14.88
N THR A 72 -12.48 5.19 13.91
CA THR A 72 -13.65 4.34 14.11
C THR A 72 -13.29 3.06 14.87
N PRO A 73 -14.27 2.32 15.44
CA PRO A 73 -14.01 1.03 16.05
C PRO A 73 -13.30 0.04 15.12
N GLU A 74 -13.69 -0.01 13.84
CA GLU A 74 -13.07 -0.90 12.85
C GLU A 74 -11.62 -0.51 12.54
N GLU A 75 -11.33 0.80 12.48
CA GLU A 75 -9.97 1.31 12.32
C GLU A 75 -9.09 0.94 13.53
N LEU A 76 -9.62 1.06 14.75
CA LEU A 76 -8.94 0.66 15.97
C LEU A 76 -8.65 -0.84 16.02
N GLU A 77 -9.61 -1.68 15.61
CA GLU A 77 -9.40 -3.12 15.49
C GLU A 77 -8.31 -3.45 14.47
N TYR A 78 -8.27 -2.76 13.33
CA TYR A 78 -7.21 -2.94 12.35
C TYR A 78 -5.84 -2.54 12.91
N LEU A 79 -5.75 -1.36 13.55
CA LEU A 79 -4.51 -0.86 14.17
C LEU A 79 -3.98 -1.84 15.25
N ALA A 80 -4.88 -2.42 16.06
CA ALA A 80 -4.53 -3.39 17.08
C ALA A 80 -3.89 -4.68 16.53
N THR A 81 -4.07 -4.99 15.24
CA THR A 81 -3.39 -6.13 14.63
C THR A 81 -1.88 -5.93 14.46
N GLY A 82 -1.39 -4.68 14.47
CA GLY A 82 0.01 -4.33 14.24
C GLY A 82 0.54 -4.68 12.85
N ARG A 83 -0.30 -5.18 11.94
CA ARG A 83 0.07 -5.58 10.57
C ARG A 83 -0.02 -4.40 9.62
N LEU A 84 0.73 -3.35 9.93
CA LEU A 84 0.78 -2.12 9.14
C LEU A 84 1.62 -2.35 7.89
N VAL A 85 1.13 -1.85 6.75
CA VAL A 85 1.81 -2.07 5.46
C VAL A 85 3.19 -1.42 5.46
N HIS A 86 3.31 -0.21 6.01
CA HIS A 86 4.56 0.56 6.04
C HIS A 86 5.62 0.02 7.03
N THR A 87 5.30 -1.00 7.85
CA THR A 87 6.27 -1.60 8.79
C THR A 87 6.82 -2.95 8.32
N ARG A 88 6.44 -3.40 7.11
CA ARG A 88 6.91 -4.68 6.56
C ARG A 88 8.40 -4.59 6.20
N PRO A 89 9.20 -5.63 6.50
CA PRO A 89 10.63 -5.59 6.24
C PRO A 89 10.91 -5.66 4.73
N ILE A 90 11.81 -4.80 4.26
CA ILE A 90 12.32 -4.86 2.89
C ILE A 90 13.12 -6.17 2.75
N PRO A 91 12.94 -6.94 1.66
CA PRO A 91 13.71 -8.15 1.43
C PRO A 91 15.21 -7.84 1.40
N GLN A 92 16.00 -8.65 2.10
CA GLN A 92 17.44 -8.65 1.91
C GLN A 92 17.74 -9.44 0.63
N ARG A 93 18.66 -8.92 -0.19
CA ARG A 93 19.04 -9.46 -1.50
C ARG A 93 19.27 -10.97 -1.51
#